data_AF-A0A0K1JGE1-F1
#
_entry.id   AF-A0A0K1JGE1-F1
#
_cell.length_a   1.000
_cell.length_b   1.000
_cell.length_c   1.000
_cell.angle_alpha   90.00
_cell.angle_beta   90.00
_cell.angle_gamma   90.00
#
_symmetry.space_group_name_H-M   'P 1'
#
loop_
_entity.id
_entity.type
_entity.pdbx_description
1 polymer ?
#
loop_
_entity_poly.entity_id
_entity_poly.type
_entity_poly.pdbx_seq_one_letter_code
_entity_poly.pdbx_strand_id
1 'polypeptide(L)'
;MSDAMMKMTPPMAQRLAELLHLLRRDWDLPGIQSALAQAAEIAPALDVCRAAIACAANEHARTPGLIARPGQHWEKTTAAALTRPKECPDHPGQHALRCAACAAEVASVPPPGWRDGIPKAAKHDHTNPIDDAGLDPEAYAAARARADEEET
;
A
#
# COMPACT_ATOMS: atom_id res chain seq x y z
N MET A 1 10.24 23.95 -21.29
CA MET A 1 10.54 22.63 -21.88
C MET A 1 9.38 21.73 -21.49
N SER A 2 8.54 21.35 -22.43
CA SER A 2 7.38 20.51 -22.17
C SER A 2 7.88 19.15 -21.71
N ASP A 3 7.78 18.92 -20.40
CA ASP A 3 8.12 17.68 -19.74
C ASP A 3 7.11 16.64 -20.22
N ALA A 4 7.51 15.81 -21.20
CA ALA A 4 6.74 14.64 -21.55
C ALA A 4 6.66 13.79 -20.29
N MET A 5 5.51 13.83 -19.62
CA MET A 5 5.28 13.27 -18.29
C MET A 5 5.50 11.76 -18.33
N MET A 6 6.74 11.33 -18.11
CA MET A 6 7.14 9.92 -18.19
C MET A 6 6.42 9.17 -17.08
N LYS A 7 5.50 8.28 -17.46
CA LYS A 7 4.80 7.41 -16.51
C LYS A 7 5.71 6.25 -16.08
N MET A 8 5.53 5.81 -14.84
CA MET A 8 6.26 4.65 -14.32
C MET A 8 5.78 3.41 -15.08
N THR A 9 6.71 2.68 -15.70
CA THR A 9 6.40 1.40 -16.35
C THR A 9 6.61 0.23 -15.38
N PRO A 10 5.98 -0.94 -15.62
CA PRO A 10 6.17 -2.10 -14.74
C PRO A 10 7.64 -2.53 -14.58
N PRO A 11 8.48 -2.55 -15.65
CA PRO A 11 9.91 -2.85 -15.49
C PRO A 11 10.65 -1.83 -14.61
N MET A 12 10.33 -0.53 -14.71
CA MET A 12 10.93 0.49 -13.85
C MET A 12 10.52 0.30 -12.39
N ALA A 13 9.24 0.03 -12.14
CA ALA A 13 8.73 -0.25 -10.80
C ALA A 13 9.40 -1.49 -10.19
N GLN A 14 9.62 -2.55 -10.97
CA GLN A 14 10.34 -3.74 -10.54
C GLN A 14 11.78 -3.41 -10.11
N ARG A 15 12.55 -2.72 -10.95
CA ARG A 15 13.94 -2.36 -10.64
C ARG A 15 14.06 -1.44 -9.43
N LEU A 16 13.13 -0.50 -9.31
CA LEU A 16 13.06 0.37 -8.14
C LEU A 16 12.69 -0.41 -6.88
N ALA A 17 11.75 -1.35 -6.96
CA ALA A 17 11.39 -2.20 -5.83
C ALA A 17 12.57 -3.05 -5.34
N GLU A 18 13.32 -3.66 -6.26
CA GLU A 18 14.56 -4.38 -5.96
C GLU A 18 15.57 -3.50 -5.21
N LEU A 19 15.82 -2.29 -5.72
CA LEU A 19 16.70 -1.34 -5.05
C LEU A 19 16.22 -0.97 -3.65
N LEU A 20 14.94 -0.66 -3.49
CA LEU A 20 14.37 -0.27 -2.20
C LEU A 20 14.43 -1.43 -1.19
N HIS A 21 14.23 -2.67 -1.62
CA HIS A 21 14.39 -3.85 -0.76
C HIS A 21 15.83 -4.02 -0.29
N LEU A 22 16.82 -3.74 -1.14
CA LEU A 22 18.23 -3.74 -0.74
C LEU A 22 18.54 -2.66 0.31
N LEU A 23 17.92 -1.48 0.20
CA LEU A 23 18.06 -0.37 1.15
C LEU A 23 17.25 -0.60 2.45
N ARG A 24 16.12 -1.31 2.36
CA ARG A 24 15.16 -1.57 3.43
C ARG A 24 14.75 -3.04 3.42
N ARG A 25 15.65 -3.89 3.93
CA ARG A 25 15.43 -5.35 3.99
C ARG A 25 14.24 -5.75 4.86
N ASP A 26 13.77 -4.84 5.72
CA ASP A 26 12.57 -4.99 6.53
C ASP A 26 11.26 -4.80 5.75
N TRP A 27 11.33 -4.26 4.52
CA TRP A 27 10.20 -4.15 3.62
C TRP A 27 10.17 -5.30 2.62
N ASP A 28 9.01 -5.90 2.40
CA ASP A 28 8.85 -6.96 1.42
C ASP A 28 8.68 -6.41 -0.01
N LEU A 29 9.18 -7.14 -1.00
CA LEU A 29 9.10 -6.76 -2.42
C LEU A 29 7.65 -6.53 -2.90
N PRO A 30 6.67 -7.42 -2.62
CA PRO A 30 5.28 -7.19 -3.02
C PRO A 30 4.68 -5.92 -2.43
N GLY A 31 4.94 -5.64 -1.15
CA GLY A 31 4.53 -4.41 -0.47
C GLY A 31 5.10 -3.15 -1.13
N ILE A 32 6.38 -3.18 -1.52
CA ILE A 32 7.03 -2.07 -2.24
C ILE A 32 6.39 -1.88 -3.61
N GLN A 33 6.21 -2.94 -4.40
CA GLN A 33 5.59 -2.86 -5.73
C GLN A 33 4.18 -2.27 -5.65
N SER A 34 3.38 -2.70 -4.67
CA SER A 34 2.02 -2.17 -4.43
C SER A 34 2.04 -0.67 -4.12
N ALA A 35 2.98 -0.23 -3.28
CA ALA A 35 3.13 1.19 -2.95
C ALA A 35 3.59 2.03 -4.15
N LEU A 36 4.52 1.52 -4.96
CA LEU A 36 4.98 2.18 -6.19
C LEU A 36 3.87 2.29 -7.23
N ALA A 37 3.03 1.26 -7.37
CA ALA A 37 1.87 1.30 -8.26
C ALA A 37 0.89 2.41 -7.84
N GLN A 38 0.56 2.51 -6.54
CA GLN A 38 -0.30 3.59 -6.02
C GLN A 38 0.31 4.97 -6.21
N ALA A 39 1.62 5.12 -6.04
CA ALA A 39 2.32 6.39 -6.26
C ALA A 39 2.38 6.81 -7.75
N ALA A 40 2.42 5.85 -8.67
CA ALA A 40 2.43 6.10 -10.12
C ALA A 40 1.11 6.68 -10.66
N GLU A 41 0.00 6.47 -9.95
CA GLU A 41 -1.30 7.07 -10.29
C GLU A 41 -1.29 8.59 -10.12
N ILE A 42 -0.53 9.08 -9.13
CA ILE A 42 -0.62 10.47 -8.65
C ILE A 42 0.60 11.32 -9.03
N ALA A 43 1.68 10.72 -9.53
CA ALA A 43 2.92 11.42 -9.85
C ALA A 43 3.63 10.83 -11.09
N PRO A 44 4.46 11.62 -11.79
CA PRO A 44 5.34 11.11 -12.85
C PRO A 44 6.44 10.21 -12.28
N ALA A 45 7.03 9.37 -13.12
CA ALA A 45 8.00 8.35 -12.73
C ALA A 45 9.18 8.93 -11.93
N LEU A 46 9.72 10.07 -12.38
CA LEU A 46 10.87 10.69 -11.72
C LEU A 46 10.56 11.13 -10.28
N ASP A 47 9.35 11.63 -10.06
CA ASP A 47 8.90 12.05 -8.74
C ASP A 47 8.63 10.86 -7.83
N VAL A 48 8.04 9.79 -8.36
CA VAL A 48 7.88 8.52 -7.62
C VAL A 48 9.24 7.98 -7.20
N CYS A 49 10.25 7.98 -8.08
CA CYS A 49 11.60 7.54 -7.73
C CYS A 49 12.20 8.38 -6.59
N ARG A 50 12.12 9.71 -6.69
CA ARG A 50 12.63 10.64 -5.67
C ARG A 50 11.95 10.41 -4.32
N ALA A 51 10.62 10.35 -4.33
CA ALA A 51 9.83 10.18 -3.11
C ALA A 51 10.03 8.81 -2.47
N ALA A 52 10.16 7.75 -3.27
CA ALA A 52 10.40 6.41 -2.75
C ALA A 52 11.77 6.29 -2.07
N ILE A 53 12.83 6.85 -2.68
CA ILE A 53 14.18 6.88 -2.08
C ILE A 53 14.19 7.73 -0.81
N ALA A 54 13.57 8.90 -0.83
CA ALA A 54 13.46 9.75 0.35
C ALA A 54 12.66 9.08 1.48
N CYS A 55 11.60 8.34 1.15
CA CYS A 55 10.82 7.56 2.12
C CYS A 55 11.63 6.41 2.71
N ALA A 56 12.41 5.69 1.89
CA ALA A 56 13.27 4.61 2.37
C ALA A 56 14.37 5.10 3.32
N ALA A 57 14.91 6.31 3.08
CA ALA A 57 15.89 6.96 3.95
C ALA A 57 15.31 7.40 5.32
N ASN A 58 13.98 7.45 5.46
CA ASN A 58 13.32 7.75 6.72
C ASN A 58 13.20 6.50 7.60
N GLU A 59 13.97 6.44 8.68
CA GLU A 59 13.96 5.34 9.65
C GLU A 59 12.60 5.13 10.35
N HIS A 60 11.77 6.18 10.43
CA HIS A 60 10.43 6.10 11.01
C HIS A 60 9.40 5.52 10.03
N ALA A 61 9.71 5.45 8.74
CA ALA A 61 8.83 4.82 7.76
C ALA A 61 8.88 3.30 7.94
N ARG A 62 7.96 2.73 8.72
CA ARG A 62 7.95 1.29 9.03
C ARG A 62 7.47 0.41 7.89
N THR A 63 6.72 0.96 6.92
CA THR A 63 6.14 0.20 5.82
C THR A 63 6.31 0.94 4.50
N PRO A 64 6.43 0.21 3.37
CA PRO A 64 6.52 0.83 2.05
C PRO A 64 5.25 1.59 1.67
N GLY A 65 4.11 1.25 2.28
CA GLY A 65 2.82 1.92 2.05
C GLY A 65 2.85 3.44 2.32
N LEU A 66 3.83 3.95 3.07
CA LEU A 66 4.01 5.39 3.27
C LEU A 66 4.43 6.13 1.98
N ILE A 67 5.07 5.45 1.02
CA ILE A 67 5.51 6.04 -0.25
C ILE A 67 4.33 6.73 -0.95
N ALA A 68 3.18 6.06 -1.07
CA ALA A 68 1.99 6.59 -1.74
C ALA A 68 1.20 7.63 -0.91
N ARG A 69 1.59 7.89 0.35
CA ARG A 69 0.92 8.85 1.22
C ARG A 69 1.58 10.22 1.14
N PRO A 70 0.83 11.31 1.35
CA PRO A 70 1.42 12.64 1.51
C PRO A 70 2.45 12.67 2.65
N GLY A 71 3.55 13.39 2.49
CA GLY A 71 4.60 13.50 3.51
C GLY A 71 5.84 14.23 3.01
N GLN A 72 6.81 14.43 3.92
CA GLN A 72 8.06 15.17 3.65
C GLN A 72 8.86 14.57 2.48
N HIS A 73 8.76 13.26 2.27
CA HIS A 73 9.40 12.58 1.14
C HIS A 73 8.94 13.10 -0.23
N TRP A 74 7.84 13.83 -0.32
CA TRP A 74 7.35 14.46 -1.55
C TRP A 74 7.75 15.94 -1.73
N GLU A 75 8.31 16.64 -0.74
CA GLU A 75 8.47 18.11 -0.71
C GLU A 75 9.25 18.72 -1.90
N LYS A 76 10.04 17.93 -2.63
CA LYS A 76 10.84 18.37 -3.80
C LYS A 76 10.38 17.76 -5.13
N THR A 77 9.13 17.33 -5.18
CA THR A 77 8.51 16.72 -6.36
C THR A 77 7.37 17.60 -6.87
N THR A 78 6.92 17.38 -8.12
CA THR A 78 5.70 18.05 -8.61
C THR A 78 4.45 17.60 -7.84
N ALA A 79 4.53 16.44 -7.19
CA ALA A 79 3.52 15.89 -6.29
C ALA A 79 3.72 16.31 -4.81
N ALA A 80 4.58 17.29 -4.49
CA ALA A 80 4.71 17.83 -3.13
C ALA A 80 3.36 18.25 -2.53
N ALA A 81 2.40 18.62 -3.39
CA ALA A 81 1.02 18.93 -3.07
C ALA A 81 0.06 17.73 -3.25
N LEU A 82 0.44 16.50 -2.85
CA LEU A 82 -0.53 15.41 -2.68
C LEU A 82 -1.58 15.86 -1.65
N THR A 83 -2.64 16.45 -2.17
CA THR A 83 -3.63 17.25 -1.46
C THR A 83 -4.12 16.47 -0.25
N ARG A 84 -3.95 17.04 0.94
CA ARG A 84 -4.68 16.62 2.15
C ARG A 84 -6.14 16.43 1.74
N PRO A 85 -6.80 15.29 2.03
CA PRO A 85 -8.15 15.06 1.54
C PRO A 85 -9.03 16.24 1.96
N LYS A 86 -9.70 16.86 0.97
CA LYS A 86 -10.48 18.09 1.19
C LYS A 86 -11.40 17.89 2.39
N GLU A 87 -11.44 18.87 3.28
CA GLU A 87 -12.43 18.88 4.34
C GLU A 87 -13.82 19.06 3.73
N CYS A 88 -14.83 18.50 4.38
CA CYS A 88 -16.22 18.69 4.00
C CYS A 88 -16.56 20.18 4.15
N PRO A 89 -17.11 20.83 3.11
CA PRO A 89 -17.44 22.26 3.17
C PRO A 89 -18.48 22.57 4.26
N ASP A 90 -19.38 21.63 4.52
CA ASP A 90 -20.47 21.78 5.49
C ASP A 90 -20.08 21.28 6.90
N HIS A 91 -19.06 20.42 6.99
CA HIS A 91 -18.63 19.78 8.24
C HIS A 91 -17.10 19.86 8.42
N PRO A 92 -16.58 21.01 8.90
CA PRO A 92 -15.15 21.22 9.13
C PRO A 92 -14.53 20.15 10.03
N GLY A 93 -13.29 19.74 9.72
CA GLY A 93 -12.61 18.66 10.45
C GLY A 93 -13.00 17.23 10.02
N GLN A 94 -13.99 17.07 9.12
CA GLN A 94 -14.28 15.79 8.48
C GLN A 94 -13.82 15.77 7.04
N HIS A 95 -13.39 14.61 6.55
CA HIS A 95 -13.00 14.45 5.15
C HIS A 95 -14.24 14.39 4.24
N ALA A 96 -14.25 15.16 3.15
CA ALA A 96 -15.38 15.29 2.24
C ALA A 96 -15.89 13.94 1.70
N LEU A 97 -15.00 12.98 1.42
CA LEU A 97 -15.36 11.66 0.90
C LEU A 97 -15.96 10.70 1.95
N ARG A 98 -15.83 11.00 3.25
CA ARG A 98 -16.27 10.13 4.35
C ARG A 98 -16.88 10.94 5.49
N CYS A 99 -17.56 12.04 5.18
CA CYS A 99 -18.22 12.85 6.18
C CYS A 99 -19.38 12.04 6.78
N ALA A 100 -19.32 11.76 8.08
CA ALA A 100 -20.33 10.99 8.79
C ALA A 100 -21.69 11.70 8.80
N ALA A 101 -21.70 13.03 8.86
CA ALA A 101 -22.92 13.82 8.85
C ALA A 101 -23.60 13.80 7.48
N CYS A 102 -22.87 14.08 6.39
CA CYS A 102 -23.42 13.93 5.03
C CYS A 102 -23.85 12.49 4.74
N ALA A 103 -23.11 11.48 5.21
CA ALA A 103 -23.49 10.09 5.05
C ALA A 103 -24.79 9.75 5.78
N ALA A 104 -25.04 10.34 6.96
CA ALA A 104 -26.28 10.16 7.70
C ALA A 104 -27.48 10.83 7.03
N GLU A 105 -27.28 11.97 6.36
CA GLU A 105 -28.33 12.65 5.59
C GLU A 105 -28.77 11.86 4.36
N VAL A 106 -27.82 11.20 3.69
CA VAL A 106 -28.09 10.37 2.50
C VAL A 106 -28.49 8.94 2.88
N ALA A 107 -28.18 8.50 4.10
CA ALA A 107 -28.55 7.19 4.58
C ALA A 107 -30.07 7.08 4.69
N SER A 108 -30.69 6.43 3.72
CA SER A 108 -32.05 5.94 3.86
C SER A 108 -32.06 4.87 4.96
N VAL A 109 -33.09 4.91 5.82
CA VAL A 109 -33.37 3.80 6.72
C VAL A 109 -33.60 2.58 5.83
N PRO A 110 -32.80 1.51 5.97
CA PRO A 110 -32.97 0.37 5.11
C PRO A 110 -34.34 -0.28 5.43
N PRO A 111 -35.06 -0.77 4.41
CA PRO A 111 -36.44 -1.22 4.61
C PRO A 111 -36.52 -2.37 5.63
N PRO A 112 -37.63 -2.50 6.38
CA PRO A 112 -37.81 -3.60 7.31
C PRO A 112 -37.58 -4.96 6.63
N GLY A 113 -36.80 -5.84 7.26
CA GLY A 113 -36.50 -7.18 6.74
C GLY A 113 -35.51 -7.25 5.59
N TRP A 114 -34.86 -6.14 5.18
CA TRP A 114 -33.87 -6.16 4.08
C TRP A 114 -32.69 -7.13 4.29
N ARG A 115 -32.38 -7.44 5.56
CA ARG A 115 -31.34 -8.42 5.92
C ARG A 115 -31.80 -9.87 5.87
N ASP A 116 -33.11 -10.12 5.91
CA ASP A 116 -33.66 -11.47 6.08
C ASP A 116 -33.52 -12.30 4.79
N GLY A 117 -33.38 -11.64 3.64
CA GLY A 117 -33.12 -12.28 2.34
C GLY A 117 -31.65 -12.36 1.94
N ILE A 118 -30.72 -11.82 2.74
CA ILE A 118 -29.29 -11.90 2.43
C ILE A 118 -28.82 -13.32 2.81
N PRO A 119 -28.36 -14.14 1.85
CA PRO A 119 -27.81 -15.44 2.17
C PRO A 119 -26.67 -15.23 3.17
N LYS A 120 -26.73 -15.88 4.34
CA LYS A 120 -25.57 -15.93 5.22
C LYS A 120 -24.45 -16.53 4.40
N ALA A 121 -23.43 -15.73 4.09
CA ALA A 121 -22.23 -16.24 3.45
C ALA A 121 -21.78 -17.45 4.26
N ALA A 122 -21.54 -18.57 3.56
CA ALA A 122 -20.92 -19.72 4.20
C ALA A 122 -19.67 -19.18 4.91
N LYS A 123 -19.49 -19.56 6.18
CA LYS A 123 -18.25 -19.23 6.88
C LYS A 123 -17.13 -19.77 6.00
N HIS A 124 -16.36 -18.87 5.39
CA HIS A 124 -15.09 -19.26 4.82
C HIS A 124 -14.27 -19.72 6.00
N ASP A 125 -13.88 -20.99 5.98
CA ASP A 125 -12.87 -21.46 6.90
C ASP A 125 -11.63 -20.58 6.67
N HIS A 126 -11.17 -19.93 7.73
CA HIS A 126 -9.99 -19.06 7.68
C HIS A 126 -8.71 -19.91 7.80
N THR A 127 -8.78 -21.20 7.49
CA THR A 127 -7.60 -22.05 7.29
C THR A 127 -6.80 -21.47 6.14
N ASN A 128 -5.74 -20.75 6.52
CA ASN A 128 -4.70 -20.37 5.60
C ASN A 128 -4.07 -21.69 5.11
N PRO A 129 -4.00 -21.96 3.79
CA PRO A 129 -3.42 -23.20 3.27
C PRO A 129 -1.98 -23.43 3.71
N ILE A 130 -1.28 -22.38 4.14
CA ILE A 130 0.06 -22.43 4.72
C ILE A 130 0.05 -23.09 6.11
N ASP A 131 -1.03 -22.93 6.87
CA ASP A 131 -1.17 -23.49 8.22
C ASP A 131 -1.58 -24.98 8.17
N ASP A 132 -2.36 -25.38 7.15
CA ASP A 132 -2.79 -26.77 6.92
C ASP A 132 -1.78 -27.60 6.12
N ALA A 133 -1.02 -26.97 5.22
CA ALA A 133 0.18 -27.55 4.66
C ALA A 133 1.26 -27.47 5.73
N GLY A 134 1.11 -28.29 6.77
CA GLY A 134 2.11 -28.50 7.81
C GLY A 134 3.46 -28.69 7.13
N LEU A 135 4.22 -27.61 7.05
CA LEU A 135 5.63 -27.68 6.79
C LEU A 135 6.13 -28.51 7.94
N ASP A 136 6.42 -29.77 7.66
CA ASP A 136 7.11 -30.65 8.57
C ASP A 136 8.22 -29.80 9.20
N PRO A 137 8.18 -29.54 10.52
CA PRO A 137 9.13 -28.66 11.16
C PRO A 137 10.58 -29.07 10.86
N GLU A 138 10.79 -30.36 10.59
CA GLU A 138 12.07 -30.93 10.16
C GLU A 138 12.43 -30.52 8.72
N ALA A 139 11.48 -30.54 7.79
CA ALA A 139 11.68 -30.04 6.42
C ALA A 139 11.94 -28.52 6.37
N TYR A 140 11.27 -27.73 7.22
CA TYR A 140 11.54 -26.29 7.35
C TYR A 140 12.93 -26.02 7.94
N ALA A 141 13.31 -26.75 8.99
CA ALA A 141 14.64 -26.66 9.59
C ALA A 141 15.75 -27.07 8.61
N ALA A 142 15.54 -28.15 7.84
CA ALA A 142 16.49 -28.62 6.83
C ALA A 142 16.63 -27.63 5.67
N ALA A 143 15.53 -27.02 5.21
CA ALA A 143 15.58 -25.98 4.19
C ALA A 143 16.34 -24.74 4.68
N ARG A 144 16.19 -24.38 5.96
CA ARG A 144 16.93 -23.25 6.55
C ARG A 144 18.42 -23.56 6.73
N ALA A 145 18.78 -24.75 7.19
CA ALA A 145 20.18 -25.18 7.29
C ALA A 145 20.89 -25.18 5.93
N ARG A 146 20.22 -25.63 4.87
CA ARG A 146 20.77 -25.58 3.50
C ARG A 146 21.01 -24.16 3.00
N ALA A 147 20.12 -23.22 3.35
CA ALA A 147 20.28 -21.81 2.97
C ALA A 147 21.46 -21.17 3.72
N ASP A 148 21.67 -21.53 5.00
CA ASP A 148 22.80 -21.03 5.80
C ASP A 148 24.15 -21.60 5.32
N GLU A 149 24.20 -22.83 4.78
CA GLU A 149 25.41 -23.45 4.22
C GLU A 149 25.83 -22.89 2.85
N GLU A 150 24.88 -22.45 2.01
CA GLU A 150 25.16 -21.83 0.70
C GLU A 150 25.69 -20.37 0.83
N GLU A 151 25.63 -19.78 2.04
CA GLU A 151 26.09 -18.41 2.33
C GLU A 151 27.53 -18.35 2.92
N THR A 152 28.22 -19.49 3.04
CA THR A 152 29.64 -19.60 3.44
C THR A 152 30.58 -19.99 2.30
#